data_AF-A0A5J5NA75-F1
#
_entry.id   AF-A0A5J5NA75-F1
#
_cell.length_a   1.000
_cell.length_b   1.000
_cell.length_c   1.000
_cell.angle_alpha   90.00
_cell.angle_beta   90.00
_cell.angle_gamma   90.00
#
_symmetry.space_group_name_H-M   'P 1'
#
loop_
_entity.id
_entity.type
_entity.pdbx_description
1 polymer ?
#
loop_
_entity_poly.entity_id
_entity_poly.type
_entity_poly.pdbx_seq_one_letter_code
_entity_poly.pdbx_strand_id
1 'polypeptide(L)'
;MELQRCEEQGLQERKGQKRKLEEEIQEDRDATPLPTGDARRALLAEVTAQVKVLDSAFSWHESDRAAAKRATHVLAELAKNEEVVNVIVEGGAIPALVKHLQAPLSDEGDLSLKPFEHEVEKGSAFALGLLAVKLKT
;
A
#
# COMPACT_ATOMS: atom_id res chain seq x y z
N MET A 1 23.74 -34.95 -58.02
CA MET A 1 22.78 -33.91 -58.46
C MET A 1 21.87 -33.63 -57.26
N GLU A 2 22.06 -32.63 -56.40
CA GLU A 2 22.51 -31.22 -56.59
C GLU A 2 21.48 -30.36 -57.32
N LEU A 3 21.16 -29.10 -56.94
CA LEU A 3 21.45 -28.17 -55.81
C LEU A 3 20.30 -27.09 -55.84
N GLN A 4 20.08 -26.05 -55.01
CA GLN A 4 20.80 -25.36 -53.92
C GLN A 4 19.82 -24.41 -53.14
N ARG A 5 20.07 -24.12 -51.84
CA ARG A 5 19.64 -22.89 -51.08
C ARG A 5 18.13 -22.66 -50.81
N CYS A 6 17.69 -21.79 -49.89
CA CYS A 6 18.31 -20.94 -48.83
C CYS A 6 17.38 -21.00 -47.58
N GLU A 7 17.88 -21.21 -46.35
CA GLU A 7 18.27 -20.20 -45.33
C GLU A 7 17.12 -19.41 -44.65
N GLU A 8 16.86 -19.75 -43.38
CA GLU A 8 16.54 -18.89 -42.21
C GLU A 8 16.42 -19.83 -40.98
N GLN A 9 17.41 -19.98 -40.11
CA GLN A 9 17.75 -19.09 -38.98
C GLN A 9 16.53 -18.68 -38.13
N GLY A 10 16.26 -19.38 -37.01
CA GLY A 10 15.05 -19.11 -36.21
C GLY A 10 14.87 -19.85 -34.88
N LEU A 11 15.83 -19.73 -33.96
CA LEU A 11 15.70 -19.91 -32.49
C LEU A 11 15.00 -21.18 -31.94
N GLN A 12 15.78 -22.03 -31.25
CA GLN A 12 15.26 -23.16 -30.49
C GLN A 12 14.47 -22.76 -29.23
N GLU A 13 13.38 -23.49 -29.00
CA GLU A 13 12.75 -23.85 -27.71
C GLU A 13 13.25 -23.14 -26.43
N ARG A 14 12.41 -22.29 -25.82
CA ARG A 14 12.45 -22.05 -24.36
C ARG A 14 11.06 -22.11 -23.72
N LYS A 15 10.73 -23.32 -23.26
CA LYS A 15 9.60 -23.71 -22.40
C LYS A 15 9.38 -22.70 -21.27
N GLY A 16 8.16 -22.18 -21.14
CA GLY A 16 7.82 -21.10 -20.21
C GLY A 16 8.19 -21.38 -18.75
N GLN A 17 9.22 -20.70 -18.25
CA GLN A 17 9.77 -20.88 -16.92
C GLN A 17 8.93 -20.09 -15.91
N LYS A 18 8.06 -20.79 -15.15
CA LYS A 18 7.27 -20.18 -14.08
C LYS A 18 8.23 -19.62 -13.01
N ARG A 19 8.38 -18.29 -12.97
CA ARG A 19 9.02 -17.61 -11.85
C ARG A 19 8.15 -17.85 -10.62
N LYS A 20 8.70 -18.51 -9.60
CA LYS A 20 8.24 -18.25 -8.25
C LYS A 20 8.79 -16.89 -7.83
N LEU A 21 7.93 -16.01 -7.34
CA LEU A 21 8.36 -14.87 -6.56
C LEU A 21 8.50 -15.34 -5.11
N GLU A 22 9.67 -15.90 -4.80
CA GLU A 22 10.08 -16.10 -3.42
C GLU A 22 10.65 -14.76 -2.95
N GLU A 23 9.74 -13.85 -2.55
CA GLU A 23 10.09 -12.67 -1.76
C GLU A 23 10.54 -13.15 -0.38
N GLU A 24 11.83 -13.46 -0.27
CA GLU A 24 12.54 -13.47 1.00
C GLU A 24 12.48 -12.05 1.56
N ILE A 25 11.41 -11.75 2.30
CA ILE A 25 11.34 -10.59 3.19
C ILE A 25 12.41 -10.85 4.25
N GLN A 26 13.62 -10.36 3.98
CA GLN A 26 14.73 -10.46 4.91
C GLN A 26 14.34 -9.66 6.16
N GLU A 27 14.01 -10.38 7.23
CA GLU A 27 13.83 -9.82 8.57
C GLU A 27 15.20 -9.37 9.11
N ASP A 28 15.72 -8.30 8.50
CA ASP A 28 16.92 -7.60 8.95
C ASP A 28 16.56 -6.85 10.24
N ARG A 29 16.53 -7.62 11.33
CA ARG A 29 15.98 -7.24 12.63
C ARG A 29 16.95 -6.37 13.43
N ASP A 30 17.69 -5.53 12.72
CA ASP A 30 18.64 -4.60 13.28
C ASP A 30 17.88 -3.50 14.03
N ALA A 31 18.26 -3.29 15.28
CA ALA A 31 17.56 -2.40 16.20
C ALA A 31 17.70 -0.95 15.73
N THR A 32 16.73 -0.48 14.94
CA THR A 32 16.69 0.90 14.43
C THR A 32 16.73 1.86 15.63
N PRO A 33 17.72 2.75 15.74
CA PRO A 33 17.80 3.64 16.90
C PRO A 33 16.63 4.63 16.88
N LEU A 34 15.99 4.78 18.04
CA LEU A 34 14.83 5.65 18.28
C LEU A 34 14.94 6.97 17.50
N PRO A 35 13.94 7.31 16.64
CA PRO A 35 14.11 8.35 15.63
C PRO A 35 14.50 9.69 16.25
N THR A 36 15.71 10.14 15.92
CA THR A 36 16.25 11.46 16.29
C THR A 36 15.30 12.57 15.86
N GLY A 37 15.37 13.74 16.51
CA GLY A 37 14.36 14.80 16.39
C GLY A 37 13.98 15.19 14.95
N ASP A 38 14.95 15.19 14.03
CA ASP A 38 14.71 15.47 12.62
C ASP A 38 14.13 14.28 11.85
N ALA A 39 14.53 13.04 12.17
CA ALA A 39 13.93 11.82 11.62
C ALA A 39 12.46 11.68 12.08
N ARG A 40 12.17 11.95 13.37
CA ARG A 40 10.80 12.01 13.90
C ARG A 40 9.97 13.10 13.20
N ARG A 41 10.58 14.27 12.92
CA ARG A 41 9.90 15.35 12.18
C ARG A 41 9.61 14.95 10.72
N ALA A 42 10.52 14.25 10.06
CA ALA A 42 10.31 13.72 8.71
C ALA A 42 9.19 12.67 8.68
N LEU A 43 9.21 11.71 9.62
CA LEU A 43 8.13 10.72 9.78
C LEU A 43 6.77 11.37 10.04
N LEU A 44 6.69 12.37 10.93
CA LEU A 44 5.45 13.09 11.21
C LEU A 44 4.96 13.88 9.98
N ALA A 45 5.87 14.46 9.20
CA ALA A 45 5.52 15.16 7.96
C ALA A 45 4.98 14.20 6.88
N GLU A 46 5.58 13.01 6.75
CA GLU A 46 5.13 11.95 5.84
C GLU A 46 3.76 11.41 6.25
N VAL A 47 3.54 11.06 7.53
CA VAL A 47 2.22 10.70 8.06
C VAL A 47 1.19 11.79 7.77
N THR A 48 1.55 13.06 8.02
CA THR A 48 0.66 14.21 7.76
C THR A 48 0.34 14.35 6.26
N ALA A 49 1.26 14.00 5.36
CA ALA A 49 1.01 13.97 3.92
C ALA A 49 0.02 12.86 3.53
N GLN A 50 0.22 11.63 4.02
CA GLN A 50 -0.69 10.52 3.75
C GLN A 50 -2.09 10.73 4.36
N VAL A 51 -2.18 11.35 5.55
CA VAL A 51 -3.46 11.75 6.16
C VAL A 51 -4.19 12.77 5.30
N LYS A 52 -3.51 13.79 4.77
CA LYS A 52 -4.11 14.76 3.82
C LYS A 52 -4.59 14.10 2.52
N VAL A 53 -3.89 13.07 2.03
CA VAL A 53 -4.36 12.25 0.90
C VAL A 53 -5.65 11.51 1.28
N LEU A 54 -5.73 10.85 2.43
CA LEU A 54 -6.96 10.19 2.89
C LEU A 54 -8.11 11.18 3.11
N ASP A 55 -7.85 12.36 3.66
CA ASP A 55 -8.90 13.35 3.91
C ASP A 55 -9.52 13.91 2.63
N SER A 56 -8.71 14.08 1.58
CA SER A 56 -9.16 14.59 0.28
C SER A 56 -9.73 13.49 -0.63
N ALA A 57 -9.14 12.29 -0.64
CA ALA A 57 -9.46 11.21 -1.58
C ALA A 57 -10.66 10.32 -1.17
N PHE A 58 -11.74 10.92 -0.67
CA PHE A 58 -12.93 10.19 -0.22
C PHE A 58 -14.07 10.27 -1.25
N SER A 59 -13.90 9.57 -2.39
CA SER A 59 -14.92 9.45 -3.44
C SER A 59 -14.78 8.13 -4.21
N TRP A 60 -15.69 7.88 -5.16
CA TRP A 60 -15.63 6.72 -6.06
C TRP A 60 -14.77 6.93 -7.31
N HIS A 61 -14.19 8.11 -7.52
CA HIS A 61 -13.28 8.33 -8.64
C HIS A 61 -12.04 7.44 -8.52
N GLU A 62 -11.61 6.85 -9.64
CA GLU A 62 -10.46 5.91 -9.66
C GLU A 62 -9.18 6.57 -9.11
N SER A 63 -8.95 7.85 -9.40
CA SER A 63 -7.87 8.66 -8.84
C SER A 63 -7.81 8.60 -7.32
N ASP A 64 -8.97 8.73 -6.70
CA ASP A 64 -9.14 8.92 -5.26
C ASP A 64 -9.06 7.57 -4.56
N ARG A 65 -9.78 6.57 -5.07
CA ARG A 65 -9.70 5.17 -4.61
C ARG A 65 -8.26 4.64 -4.72
N ALA A 66 -7.55 4.94 -5.81
CA ALA A 66 -6.14 4.57 -5.97
C ALA A 66 -5.19 5.36 -5.04
N ALA A 67 -5.46 6.64 -4.79
CA ALA A 67 -4.68 7.46 -3.86
C ALA A 67 -4.86 7.00 -2.40
N ALA A 68 -6.10 6.75 -1.98
CA ALA A 68 -6.41 6.21 -0.66
C ALA A 68 -5.85 4.79 -0.47
N LYS A 69 -5.88 3.93 -1.50
CA LYS A 69 -5.21 2.62 -1.46
C LYS A 69 -3.68 2.74 -1.27
N ARG A 70 -3.03 3.74 -1.88
CA ARG A 70 -1.58 3.99 -1.65
C ARG A 70 -1.33 4.52 -0.24
N ALA A 71 -2.11 5.50 0.23
CA ALA A 71 -1.92 6.11 1.54
C ALA A 71 -2.17 5.13 2.70
N THR A 72 -3.21 4.29 2.62
CA THR A 72 -3.46 3.21 3.59
C THR A 72 -2.31 2.20 3.62
N HIS A 73 -1.76 1.83 2.46
CA HIS A 73 -0.61 0.93 2.40
C HIS A 73 0.65 1.56 3.01
N VAL A 74 1.00 2.81 2.68
CA VAL A 74 2.16 3.50 3.28
C VAL A 74 2.03 3.60 4.81
N LEU A 75 0.84 3.93 5.32
CA LEU A 75 0.59 3.97 6.77
C LEU A 75 0.69 2.58 7.42
N ALA A 76 0.27 1.50 6.73
CA ALA A 76 0.45 0.13 7.21
C ALA A 76 1.92 -0.31 7.23
N GLU A 77 2.71 0.04 6.20
CA GLU A 77 4.15 -0.23 6.15
C GLU A 77 4.90 0.50 7.28
N LEU A 78 4.60 1.78 7.50
CA LEU A 78 5.16 2.54 8.64
C LEU A 78 4.74 1.94 9.99
N ALA A 79 3.51 1.44 10.11
CA ALA A 79 3.00 0.81 11.34
C ALA A 79 3.61 -0.57 11.65
N LYS A 80 4.41 -1.16 10.74
CA LYS A 80 5.23 -2.34 11.07
C LYS A 80 6.34 -2.01 12.08
N ASN A 81 6.85 -0.78 12.08
CA ASN A 81 7.78 -0.34 13.11
C ASN A 81 7.01 0.18 14.33
N GLU A 82 7.05 -0.61 15.39
CA GLU A 82 6.42 -0.36 16.67
C GLU A 82 6.80 0.99 17.33
N GLU A 83 7.95 1.58 17.04
CA GLU A 83 8.33 2.90 17.57
C GLU A 83 7.64 4.06 16.83
N VAL A 84 7.30 3.83 15.55
CA VAL A 84 6.70 4.84 14.66
C VAL A 84 5.18 4.95 14.89
N VAL A 85 4.53 3.91 15.43
CA VAL A 85 3.09 3.87 15.78
C VAL A 85 2.62 5.13 16.51
N ASN A 86 3.35 5.61 17.52
CA ASN A 86 2.96 6.80 18.28
C ASN A 86 2.98 8.08 17.42
N VAL A 87 3.92 8.17 16.45
CA VAL A 87 4.00 9.28 15.49
C VAL A 87 2.88 9.21 14.46
N ILE A 88 2.46 7.99 14.07
CA ILE A 88 1.31 7.76 13.18
C ILE A 88 0.00 8.21 13.85
N VAL A 89 -0.17 7.94 15.14
CA VAL A 89 -1.32 8.42 15.93
C VAL A 89 -1.28 9.93 16.13
N GLU A 90 -0.12 10.51 16.49
CA GLU A 90 0.07 11.96 16.64
C GLU A 90 -0.21 12.74 15.34
N GLY A 91 0.17 12.18 14.18
CA GLY A 91 -0.13 12.74 12.86
C GLY A 91 -1.59 12.59 12.41
N GLY A 92 -2.48 12.06 13.25
CA GLY A 92 -3.92 12.01 12.98
C GLY A 92 -4.40 10.85 12.12
N ALA A 93 -3.62 9.77 11.96
CA ALA A 93 -3.98 8.69 11.06
C ALA A 93 -5.24 7.91 11.47
N ILE A 94 -5.52 7.74 12.77
CA ILE A 94 -6.68 6.98 13.25
C ILE A 94 -8.02 7.50 12.67
N PRO A 95 -8.42 8.78 12.85
CA PRO A 95 -9.69 9.27 12.30
C PRO A 95 -9.76 9.19 10.77
N ALA A 96 -8.64 9.42 10.06
CA ALA A 96 -8.59 9.31 8.60
C ALA A 96 -8.77 7.86 8.12
N LEU A 97 -8.14 6.89 8.77
CA LEU A 97 -8.31 5.47 8.48
C LEU A 97 -9.72 4.98 8.85
N VAL A 98 -10.30 5.46 9.97
CA VAL A 98 -11.67 5.11 10.40
C VAL A 98 -12.71 5.65 9.41
N LYS A 99 -12.52 6.86 8.86
CA LYS A 99 -13.34 7.40 7.76
C LYS A 99 -13.34 6.46 6.55
N HIS A 100 -12.18 5.93 6.17
CA HIS A 100 -12.02 4.99 5.05
C HIS A 100 -12.40 3.52 5.34
N LEU A 101 -12.90 3.20 6.55
CA LEU A 101 -13.65 1.96 6.77
C LEU A 101 -15.08 2.04 6.20
N GLN A 102 -15.60 3.25 5.99
CA GLN A 102 -16.89 3.48 5.36
C GLN A 102 -16.68 3.68 3.86
N ALA A 103 -17.50 3.00 3.06
CA ALA A 103 -17.54 3.25 1.63
C ALA A 103 -18.09 4.68 1.37
N PRO A 104 -17.55 5.44 0.41
CA PRO A 104 -18.12 6.72 0.01
C PRO A 104 -19.58 6.56 -0.43
N LEU A 105 -20.40 7.61 -0.26
CA LEU A 105 -21.80 7.57 -0.70
C LEU A 105 -21.87 7.34 -2.22
N SER A 106 -22.46 6.22 -2.63
CA SER A 106 -22.93 6.00 -4.00
C SER A 106 -24.35 6.55 -4.12
N ASP A 107 -24.69 7.10 -5.28
CA ASP A 107 -26.09 7.23 -5.68
C ASP A 107 -26.59 5.83 -6.13
N GLU A 108 -27.74 5.34 -5.64
CA GLU A 108 -28.12 3.92 -5.78
C GLU A 108 -28.36 3.47 -7.23
N GLY A 109 -28.46 4.41 -8.18
CA GLY A 109 -28.69 4.10 -9.58
C GLY A 109 -27.45 3.61 -10.36
N ASP A 110 -26.23 3.82 -9.87
CA ASP A 110 -25.02 3.51 -10.66
C ASP A 110 -24.46 2.11 -10.39
N LEU A 111 -24.80 1.17 -11.26
CA LEU A 111 -24.26 -0.20 -11.31
C LEU A 111 -22.85 -0.26 -11.95
N SER A 112 -22.12 0.85 -12.00
CA SER A 112 -20.74 0.88 -12.50
C SER A 112 -19.77 0.08 -11.62
N LEU A 113 -18.68 -0.39 -12.22
CA LEU A 113 -17.64 -1.15 -11.52
C LEU A 113 -16.84 -0.23 -10.59
N LYS A 114 -17.27 -0.14 -9.34
CA LYS A 114 -16.66 0.66 -8.28
C LYS A 114 -15.15 0.42 -8.16
N PRO A 115 -14.29 1.41 -8.49
CA PRO A 115 -12.84 1.20 -8.50
C PRO A 115 -12.29 0.85 -7.11
N PHE A 116 -11.53 -0.25 -7.05
CA PHE A 116 -10.93 -0.76 -5.82
C PHE A 116 -11.94 -0.96 -4.66
N GLU A 117 -13.19 -1.35 -4.94
CA GLU A 117 -14.18 -1.66 -3.90
C GLU A 117 -13.61 -2.68 -2.87
N HIS A 118 -13.87 -2.42 -1.59
CA HIS A 118 -13.33 -3.13 -0.41
C HIS A 118 -11.80 -3.09 -0.22
N GLU A 119 -10.98 -2.76 -1.21
CA GLU A 119 -9.51 -2.75 -1.09
C GLU A 119 -8.98 -1.58 -0.24
N VAL A 120 -9.64 -0.41 -0.28
CA VAL A 120 -9.29 0.75 0.56
C VAL A 120 -9.73 0.52 2.00
N GLU A 121 -10.91 -0.07 2.18
CA GLU A 121 -11.53 -0.42 3.46
C GLU A 121 -10.71 -1.51 4.17
N LYS A 122 -10.27 -2.53 3.43
CA LYS A 122 -9.34 -3.59 3.86
C LYS A 122 -7.97 -3.03 4.22
N GLY A 123 -7.41 -2.12 3.41
CA GLY A 123 -6.15 -1.43 3.72
C GLY A 123 -6.24 -0.63 5.03
N SER A 124 -7.35 0.08 5.21
CA SER A 124 -7.64 0.86 6.42
C SER A 124 -7.79 -0.03 7.66
N ALA A 125 -8.55 -1.13 7.56
CA ALA A 125 -8.72 -2.10 8.63
C ALA A 125 -7.40 -2.79 9.01
N PHE A 126 -6.54 -3.12 8.04
CA PHE A 126 -5.23 -3.70 8.29
C PHE A 126 -4.29 -2.72 8.99
N ALA A 127 -4.20 -1.47 8.52
CA ALA A 127 -3.42 -0.41 9.17
C ALA A 127 -3.89 -0.17 10.61
N LEU A 128 -5.20 -0.08 10.84
CA LEU A 128 -5.77 0.06 12.19
C LEU A 128 -5.47 -1.16 13.08
N GLY A 129 -5.41 -2.38 12.53
CA GLY A 129 -4.98 -3.58 13.24
C GLY A 129 -3.53 -3.50 13.74
N LEU A 130 -2.61 -2.98 12.91
CA LEU A 130 -1.21 -2.74 13.29
C LEU A 130 -1.06 -1.64 14.35
N LEU A 131 -1.86 -0.58 14.27
CA LEU A 131 -1.86 0.47 15.31
C LEU A 131 -2.48 -0.03 16.63
N ALA A 132 -3.49 -0.90 16.57
CA ALA A 132 -4.23 -1.36 17.75
C ALA A 132 -3.44 -2.34 18.65
N VAL A 133 -2.46 -3.09 18.13
CA VAL A 133 -1.66 -4.00 18.96
C VAL A 133 -0.81 -3.29 20.02
N LYS A 134 -0.45 -2.01 19.80
CA LYS A 134 0.35 -1.22 20.75
C LYS A 134 -0.47 -0.54 21.86
N LEU A 135 -1.80 -0.55 21.80
CA LEU A 135 -2.67 0.05 22.83
C LEU A 135 -2.84 -0.83 24.09
N LYS A 136 -1.86 -1.67 24.42
CA LYS A 136 -1.91 -2.68 25.50
C LYS A 136 -0.73 -2.58 26.48
N THR A 137 -0.35 -1.35 26.83
CA THR A 137 0.62 -0.99 27.89
C THR A 137 0.20 0.30 28.56
#